data_AF-A0A2R5GEG4-F1
#
_entry.id   AF-A0A2R5GEG4-F1
#
_cell.length_a   1.000
_cell.length_b   1.000
_cell.length_c   1.000
_cell.angle_alpha   90.00
_cell.angle_beta   90.00
_cell.angle_gamma   90.00
#
_symmetry.space_group_name_H-M   'P 1'
#
loop_
_entity.id
_entity.type
_entity.pdbx_description
1 polymer ?
#
loop_
_entity_poly.entity_id
_entity_poly.type
_entity_poly.pdbx_seq_one_letter_code
_entity_poly.pdbx_strand_id
1 'polypeptide(L)'
;MATEVQTKLEALRARTMREAQEVLTEQLPTRAVALGALHKELVSRRASGDHRVARATVESWRTNLYEEIPVNAAVMDAANRVRGEIEHVLAQTDSLKTWVELSMPRMEDGNNFGVEVQMEVLEMINALYKSGRQTLANLTIYNRSRGKLLTNMRKRLHLEDYAASIATIDDVYFSMLIQHCFDLFNSILVLRDTMMKNIEKLRKPKGEMNSIFVQ
;
A
#
# COMPACT_ATOMS: atom_id res chain seq x y z
N MET A 1 33.44 -4.80 24.92
CA MET A 1 32.86 -4.92 23.55
C MET A 1 31.57 -5.73 23.55
N ALA A 2 31.54 -7.00 24.01
CA ALA A 2 30.31 -7.81 24.01
C ALA A 2 29.13 -7.18 24.78
N THR A 3 29.39 -6.58 25.95
CA THR A 3 28.38 -5.91 26.78
C THR A 3 27.82 -4.65 26.11
N GLU A 4 28.66 -3.86 25.45
CA GLU A 4 28.24 -2.64 24.76
C GLU A 4 27.34 -2.93 23.55
N VAL A 5 27.67 -3.97 22.79
CA VAL A 5 26.86 -4.44 21.65
C VAL A 5 25.50 -4.93 22.13
N GLN A 6 25.47 -5.69 23.22
CA GLN A 6 24.23 -6.19 23.82
C GLN A 6 23.32 -5.06 24.30
N THR A 7 23.88 -4.05 24.99
CA THR A 7 23.13 -2.85 25.41
C THR A 7 22.56 -2.09 24.21
N LYS A 8 23.34 -1.93 23.14
CA LYS A 8 22.87 -1.28 21.90
C LYS A 8 21.72 -2.05 21.25
N LEU A 9 21.78 -3.39 21.25
CA LEU A 9 20.73 -4.24 20.70
C LEU A 9 19.42 -4.17 21.51
N GLU A 10 19.53 -4.14 22.84
CA GLU A 10 18.38 -3.98 23.74
C GLU A 10 17.72 -2.60 23.56
N ALA A 11 18.53 -1.55 23.45
CA ALA A 11 18.04 -0.20 23.15
C ALA A 11 17.32 -0.14 21.79
N LEU A 12 17.85 -0.85 20.78
CA LEU A 12 17.21 -0.96 19.46
C LEU A 12 15.84 -1.65 19.56
N ARG A 13 15.75 -2.79 20.25
CA ARG A 13 14.48 -3.50 20.48
C ARG A 13 13.43 -2.63 21.17
N ALA A 14 13.83 -1.91 22.21
CA ALA A 14 12.95 -0.98 22.92
C ALA A 14 12.48 0.17 22.01
N ARG A 15 13.36 0.68 21.14
CA ARG A 15 13.01 1.72 20.17
C ARG A 15 11.99 1.21 19.15
N THR A 16 12.25 0.08 18.50
CA THR A 16 11.35 -0.49 17.48
C THR A 16 9.99 -0.86 18.05
N MET A 17 9.94 -1.30 19.32
CA MET A 17 8.67 -1.53 20.01
C MET A 17 7.87 -0.24 20.22
N ARG A 18 8.53 0.87 20.60
CA ARG A 18 7.85 2.18 20.75
C ARG A 18 7.34 2.70 19.41
N GLU A 19 8.17 2.61 18.36
CA GLU A 19 7.79 2.99 16.99
C GLU A 19 6.59 2.17 16.50
N ALA A 20 6.61 0.85 16.70
CA ALA A 20 5.49 -0.03 16.35
C ALA A 20 4.22 0.30 17.13
N GLN A 21 4.33 0.64 18.41
CA GLN A 21 3.19 1.06 19.22
C GLN A 21 2.55 2.33 18.64
N GLU A 22 3.36 3.35 18.33
CA GLU A 22 2.90 4.59 17.71
C GLU A 22 2.21 4.34 16.36
N VAL A 23 2.80 3.46 15.53
CA VAL A 23 2.20 3.05 14.26
C VAL A 23 0.82 2.43 14.48
N LEU A 24 0.66 1.53 15.45
CA LEU A 24 -0.61 0.85 15.73
C LEU A 24 -1.65 1.79 16.37
N THR A 25 -1.25 2.68 17.28
CA THR A 25 -2.20 3.51 18.04
C THR A 25 -2.58 4.80 17.35
N GLU A 26 -1.68 5.37 16.55
CA GLU A 26 -1.86 6.71 15.98
C GLU A 26 -1.81 6.68 14.46
N GLN A 27 -0.73 6.14 13.89
CA GLN A 27 -0.48 6.35 12.47
C GLN A 27 -1.41 5.52 11.56
N LEU A 28 -1.60 4.22 11.83
CA LEU A 28 -2.51 3.38 11.03
C LEU A 28 -3.98 3.84 11.14
N PRO A 29 -4.54 4.16 12.32
CA PRO A 29 -5.87 4.75 12.42
C PRO A 29 -6.02 6.05 11.61
N THR A 30 -5.04 6.95 11.72
CA THR A 30 -5.06 8.22 10.97
C THR A 30 -5.07 7.96 9.47
N ARG A 31 -4.25 7.02 8.99
CA ARG A 31 -4.22 6.63 7.58
C ARG A 31 -5.50 5.93 7.13
N ALA A 32 -6.12 5.10 7.98
CA ALA A 32 -7.40 4.48 7.67
C ALA A 32 -8.50 5.51 7.46
N VAL A 33 -8.56 6.55 8.29
CA VAL A 33 -9.51 7.67 8.09
C VAL A 33 -9.22 8.41 6.79
N ALA A 34 -7.96 8.73 6.50
CA ALA A 34 -7.55 9.41 5.27
C ALA A 34 -7.89 8.59 4.02
N LEU A 35 -7.59 7.29 4.01
CA LEU A 35 -7.91 6.37 2.92
C LEU A 35 -9.42 6.19 2.74
N GLY A 36 -10.19 6.12 3.83
CA GLY A 36 -11.64 6.06 3.76
C GLY A 36 -12.26 7.31 3.16
N ALA A 37 -11.71 8.50 3.48
CA ALA A 37 -12.12 9.76 2.88
C ALA A 37 -11.73 9.84 1.39
N LEU A 38 -10.49 9.49 1.05
CA LEU A 38 -10.00 9.43 -0.32
C LEU A 38 -10.83 8.49 -1.18
N HIS A 39 -11.13 7.28 -0.70
CA HIS A 39 -11.95 6.32 -1.42
C HIS A 39 -13.34 6.90 -1.75
N LYS A 40 -14.02 7.49 -0.76
CA LYS A 40 -15.34 8.12 -0.97
C LYS A 40 -15.27 9.27 -1.99
N GLU A 41 -14.23 10.09 -1.91
CA GLU A 41 -14.01 11.18 -2.85
C GLU A 41 -13.80 10.64 -4.28
N LEU A 42 -12.92 9.65 -4.46
CA LEU A 42 -12.66 9.06 -5.78
C LEU A 42 -13.92 8.38 -6.35
N VAL A 43 -14.74 7.72 -5.53
CA VAL A 43 -16.05 7.20 -5.95
C VAL A 43 -16.96 8.32 -6.47
N SER A 44 -17.03 9.45 -5.76
CA SER A 44 -17.80 10.61 -6.19
C SER A 44 -17.28 11.20 -7.51
N ARG A 45 -15.95 11.33 -7.66
CA ARG A 45 -15.33 11.81 -8.90
C ARG A 45 -15.57 10.87 -10.08
N ARG A 46 -15.58 9.56 -9.84
CA ARG A 46 -15.94 8.59 -10.87
C ARG A 46 -17.39 8.76 -11.32
N ALA A 47 -18.30 9.01 -10.38
CA ALA A 47 -19.71 9.20 -10.66
C ALA A 47 -19.98 10.49 -11.47
N SER A 48 -19.23 11.56 -11.22
CA SER A 48 -19.29 12.78 -12.04
C SER A 48 -18.67 12.61 -13.42
N GLY A 49 -17.79 11.61 -13.60
CA GLY A 49 -17.06 11.39 -14.85
C GLY A 49 -15.91 12.36 -15.07
N ASP A 50 -15.41 13.03 -14.02
CA ASP A 50 -14.29 13.98 -14.05
C ASP A 50 -13.04 13.41 -14.75
N HIS A 51 -12.79 12.11 -14.56
CA HIS A 51 -11.65 11.43 -15.16
C HIS A 51 -11.82 11.10 -16.65
N ARG A 52 -13.00 11.30 -17.23
CA ARG A 52 -13.29 10.92 -18.62
C ARG A 52 -12.93 12.04 -19.57
N VAL A 53 -12.16 11.71 -20.60
CA VAL A 53 -11.94 12.61 -21.73
C VAL A 53 -13.15 12.56 -22.67
N ALA A 54 -13.67 13.72 -23.04
CA ALA A 54 -14.79 13.80 -23.98
C ALA A 54 -14.41 13.20 -25.35
N ARG A 55 -15.35 12.47 -25.97
CA ARG A 55 -15.13 11.83 -27.28
C ARG A 55 -14.70 12.84 -28.34
N ALA A 56 -15.29 14.04 -28.34
CA ALA A 56 -14.92 15.11 -29.27
C ALA A 56 -13.45 15.56 -29.11
N THR A 57 -12.94 15.58 -27.88
CA THR A 57 -11.53 15.90 -27.60
C THR A 57 -10.60 14.82 -28.13
N VAL A 58 -10.90 13.53 -27.90
CA VAL A 58 -10.10 12.43 -28.45
C VAL A 58 -10.13 12.44 -29.99
N GLU A 59 -11.27 12.81 -30.56
CA GLU A 59 -11.44 12.93 -32.01
C GLU A 59 -10.63 14.10 -32.60
N SER A 60 -10.51 15.22 -31.89
CA SER A 60 -9.58 16.30 -32.23
C SER A 60 -8.14 15.79 -32.28
N TRP A 61 -7.72 15.03 -31.26
CA TRP A 61 -6.37 14.47 -31.21
C TRP A 61 -6.07 13.50 -32.35
N ARG A 62 -7.09 12.80 -32.84
CA ARG A 62 -7.00 11.90 -34.00
C ARG A 62 -6.81 12.69 -35.29
N THR A 63 -7.56 13.77 -35.48
CA THR A 63 -7.60 14.50 -36.77
C THR A 63 -6.55 15.62 -36.87
N ASN A 64 -6.14 16.21 -35.75
CA ASN A 64 -5.13 17.26 -35.70
C ASN A 64 -3.76 16.71 -35.26
N LEU A 65 -2.88 16.43 -36.23
CA LEU A 65 -1.56 15.85 -35.98
C LEU A 65 -0.55 16.81 -35.32
N TYR A 66 -0.85 18.10 -35.21
CA TYR A 66 0.03 19.09 -34.59
C TYR A 66 -0.41 19.46 -33.17
N GLU A 67 -1.59 19.02 -32.74
CA GLU A 67 -2.07 19.21 -31.37
C GLU A 67 -1.25 18.37 -30.39
N GLU A 68 -0.79 19.00 -29.31
CA GLU A 68 -0.21 18.30 -28.16
C GLU A 68 -1.30 17.59 -27.37
N ILE A 69 -1.07 16.31 -27.05
CA ILE A 69 -2.03 15.51 -26.30
C ILE A 69 -1.60 15.46 -24.84
N PRO A 70 -2.35 16.09 -23.90
CA PRO A 70 -1.97 16.11 -22.51
C PRO A 70 -2.16 14.74 -21.84
N VAL A 71 -1.48 14.57 -20.71
CA VAL A 71 -1.83 13.52 -19.75
C VAL A 71 -3.22 13.78 -19.18
N ASN A 72 -3.92 12.73 -18.76
CA ASN A 72 -5.19 12.89 -18.08
C ASN A 72 -4.96 13.38 -16.65
N ALA A 73 -5.14 14.68 -16.42
CA ALA A 73 -4.82 15.32 -15.14
C ALA A 73 -5.62 14.74 -13.96
N ALA A 74 -6.91 14.46 -14.16
CA ALA A 74 -7.77 13.89 -13.13
C ALA A 74 -7.32 12.49 -12.71
N VAL A 75 -6.94 11.65 -13.69
CA VAL A 75 -6.36 10.32 -13.44
C VAL A 75 -5.01 10.42 -12.74
N MET A 76 -4.13 11.34 -13.18
CA MET A 76 -2.80 11.50 -12.60
C MET A 76 -2.84 12.03 -11.16
N ASP A 77 -3.74 12.95 -10.86
CA ASP A 77 -4.00 13.42 -9.49
C ASP A 77 -4.40 12.25 -8.58
N ALA A 78 -5.41 11.46 -8.99
CA ALA A 78 -5.84 10.29 -8.23
C ALA A 78 -4.70 9.27 -8.05
N ALA A 79 -3.93 9.01 -9.10
CA ALA A 79 -2.80 8.07 -9.06
C ALA A 79 -1.71 8.53 -8.09
N ASN A 80 -1.40 9.82 -8.04
CA ASN A 80 -0.39 10.38 -7.14
C ASN A 80 -0.84 10.34 -5.69
N ARG A 81 -2.12 10.62 -5.42
CA ARG A 81 -2.68 10.53 -4.06
C ARG A 81 -2.71 9.10 -3.54
N VAL A 82 -3.16 8.15 -4.37
CA VAL A 82 -3.12 6.71 -4.03
C VAL A 82 -1.68 6.23 -3.82
N ARG A 83 -0.74 6.66 -4.68
CA ARG A 83 0.69 6.36 -4.51
C ARG A 83 1.21 6.81 -3.15
N GLY A 84 0.94 8.06 -2.77
CA GLY A 84 1.42 8.62 -1.49
C GLY A 84 0.90 7.84 -0.29
N GLU A 85 -0.37 7.43 -0.29
CA GLU A 85 -0.90 6.59 0.78
C GLU A 85 -0.27 5.19 0.81
N ILE A 86 -0.01 4.57 -0.34
CA ILE A 86 0.71 3.29 -0.39
C ILE A 86 2.12 3.45 0.20
N GLU A 87 2.86 4.49 -0.18
CA GLU A 87 4.20 4.75 0.34
C GLU A 87 4.22 4.95 1.86
N HIS A 88 3.23 5.68 2.40
CA HIS A 88 3.06 5.82 3.85
C HIS A 88 2.80 4.48 4.55
N VAL A 89 1.88 3.66 4.01
CA VAL A 89 1.57 2.35 4.59
C VAL A 89 2.77 1.41 4.51
N LEU A 90 3.55 1.43 3.42
CA LEU A 90 4.74 0.61 3.29
C LEU A 90 5.78 0.93 4.38
N ALA A 91 6.02 2.20 4.66
CA ALA A 91 6.94 2.62 5.73
C ALA A 91 6.46 2.15 7.13
N GLN A 92 5.15 2.19 7.37
CA GLN A 92 4.54 1.69 8.60
C GLN A 92 4.69 0.16 8.71
N THR A 93 4.44 -0.57 7.63
CA THR A 93 4.62 -2.03 7.61
C THR A 93 6.06 -2.46 7.84
N ASP A 94 7.05 -1.72 7.31
CA ASP A 94 8.49 -2.00 7.56
C ASP A 94 8.84 -1.83 9.05
N SER A 95 8.27 -0.82 9.72
CA SER A 95 8.46 -0.59 11.15
C SER A 95 7.86 -1.73 11.98
N LEU A 96 6.64 -2.16 11.65
CA LEU A 96 5.98 -3.30 12.30
C LEU A 96 6.73 -4.61 12.07
N LYS A 97 7.19 -4.85 10.83
CA LYS A 97 7.99 -6.01 10.44
C LYS A 97 9.26 -6.10 11.28
N THR A 98 10.00 -4.99 11.36
CA THR A 98 11.25 -4.91 12.12
C THR A 98 11.01 -5.22 13.60
N TRP A 99 9.94 -4.67 14.19
CA TRP A 99 9.60 -4.97 15.58
C TRP A 99 9.28 -6.45 15.81
N VAL A 100 8.43 -7.04 14.98
CA VAL A 100 8.04 -8.46 15.13
C VAL A 100 9.26 -9.37 14.97
N GLU A 101 10.09 -9.15 13.94
CA GLU A 101 11.30 -9.93 13.68
C GLU A 101 12.30 -9.85 14.85
N LEU A 102 12.51 -8.66 15.44
CA LEU A 102 13.41 -8.48 16.58
C LEU A 102 12.85 -9.01 17.91
N SER A 103 11.53 -9.26 17.97
CA SER A 103 10.82 -9.82 19.13
C SER A 103 10.71 -11.34 19.11
N MET A 104 11.18 -11.99 18.04
CA MET A 104 11.25 -13.46 17.96
C MET A 104 12.25 -13.99 19.01
N PRO A 105 11.87 -14.98 19.83
CA PRO A 105 12.74 -15.56 20.84
C PRO A 105 13.72 -16.56 20.21
N ARG A 106 14.63 -17.08 21.04
CA ARG A 106 15.47 -18.22 20.65
C ARG A 106 14.58 -19.42 20.29
N MET A 107 15.01 -20.18 19.28
CA MET A 107 14.37 -21.46 18.94
C MET A 107 14.62 -22.48 20.06
N GLU A 108 13.53 -23.05 20.57
CA GLU A 108 13.50 -24.00 21.69
C GLU A 108 12.35 -24.99 21.47
N ASP A 109 12.47 -26.18 22.06
CA ASP A 109 11.41 -27.20 22.01
C ASP A 109 10.25 -26.82 22.97
N GLY A 110 9.01 -26.89 22.45
CA GLY A 110 7.80 -26.63 23.23
C GLY A 110 7.47 -25.14 23.45
N ASN A 111 6.25 -24.89 23.92
CA ASN A 111 5.71 -23.53 24.16
C ASN A 111 5.83 -22.60 22.92
N ASN A 112 5.54 -23.11 21.72
CA ASN A 112 5.75 -22.38 20.46
C ASN A 112 4.53 -21.60 19.95
N PHE A 113 3.37 -21.72 20.61
CA PHE A 113 2.14 -21.05 20.17
C PHE A 113 2.29 -19.53 19.98
N GLY A 114 2.95 -18.82 20.90
CA GLY A 114 3.16 -17.39 20.73
C GLY A 114 4.10 -17.04 19.58
N VAL A 115 5.05 -17.93 19.27
CA VAL A 115 5.95 -17.80 18.12
C VAL A 115 5.19 -18.04 16.82
N GLU A 116 4.30 -19.02 16.78
CA GLU A 116 3.39 -19.27 15.65
C GLU A 116 2.50 -18.04 15.37
N VAL A 117 1.96 -17.41 16.42
CA VAL A 117 1.21 -16.15 16.29
C VAL A 117 2.08 -15.02 15.71
N GLN A 118 3.34 -14.89 16.15
CA GLN A 118 4.27 -13.92 15.57
C GLN A 118 4.53 -14.20 14.08
N MET A 119 4.68 -15.47 13.69
CA MET A 119 4.91 -15.87 12.30
C MET A 119 3.70 -15.56 11.42
N GLU A 120 2.49 -15.87 11.87
CA GLU A 120 1.25 -15.55 11.14
C GLU A 120 1.09 -14.03 10.91
N VAL A 121 1.36 -13.24 11.96
CA VAL A 121 1.34 -11.78 11.85
C VAL A 121 2.40 -11.28 10.88
N LEU A 122 3.61 -11.85 10.92
CA LEU A 122 4.69 -11.49 10.01
C LEU A 122 4.34 -11.84 8.55
N GLU A 123 3.65 -12.95 8.31
CA GLU A 123 3.16 -13.32 6.98
C GLU A 123 2.15 -12.29 6.44
N MET A 124 1.18 -11.87 7.26
CA MET A 124 0.25 -10.80 6.88
C MET A 124 0.96 -9.48 6.55
N ILE A 125 1.95 -9.07 7.37
CA ILE A 125 2.75 -7.86 7.12
C ILE A 125 3.48 -7.98 5.77
N ASN A 126 4.12 -9.12 5.51
CA ASN A 126 4.83 -9.37 4.25
C ASN A 126 3.89 -9.39 3.04
N ALA A 127 2.69 -9.97 3.18
CA ALA A 127 1.68 -10.00 2.14
C ALA A 127 1.21 -8.58 1.77
N LEU A 128 0.92 -7.74 2.78
CA LEU A 128 0.56 -6.34 2.58
C LEU A 128 1.71 -5.56 1.92
N TYR A 129 2.94 -5.73 2.41
CA TYR A 129 4.12 -5.08 1.85
C TYR A 129 4.30 -5.42 0.37
N LYS A 130 4.26 -6.71 0.04
CA LYS A 130 4.40 -7.22 -1.34
C LYS A 130 3.29 -6.68 -2.24
N SER A 131 2.04 -6.68 -1.76
CA SER A 131 0.89 -6.15 -2.50
C SER A 131 1.03 -4.65 -2.79
N GLY A 132 1.44 -3.86 -1.78
CA GLY A 132 1.69 -2.42 -1.95
C GLY A 132 2.80 -2.14 -2.96
N ARG A 133 3.94 -2.85 -2.88
CA ARG A 133 5.04 -2.73 -3.84
C ARG A 133 4.63 -3.10 -5.26
N GLN A 134 3.85 -4.17 -5.42
CA GLN A 134 3.33 -4.57 -6.73
C GLN A 134 2.39 -3.50 -7.30
N THR A 135 1.53 -2.91 -6.46
CA THR A 135 0.64 -1.83 -6.86
C THR A 135 1.44 -0.61 -7.34
N LEU A 136 2.47 -0.18 -6.60
CA LEU A 136 3.36 0.92 -7.03
C LEU A 136 4.01 0.66 -8.39
N ALA A 137 4.49 -0.56 -8.63
CA ALA A 137 5.05 -0.93 -9.94
C ALA A 137 3.99 -0.81 -11.04
N ASN A 138 2.76 -1.26 -10.77
CA ASN A 138 1.65 -1.22 -11.71
C ASN A 138 1.17 0.20 -12.02
N LEU A 139 1.33 1.17 -11.10
CA LEU A 139 0.95 2.56 -11.37
C LEU A 139 1.70 3.17 -12.57
N THR A 140 2.89 2.67 -12.88
CA THR A 140 3.68 3.14 -14.03
C THR A 140 3.16 2.64 -15.38
N ILE A 141 2.36 1.56 -15.38
CA ILE A 141 1.89 0.89 -16.60
C ILE A 141 0.91 1.77 -17.37
N TYR A 142 0.07 2.54 -16.68
CA TYR A 142 -0.96 3.37 -17.30
C TYR A 142 -0.38 4.34 -18.34
N ASN A 143 0.61 5.14 -17.96
CA ASN A 143 1.22 6.12 -18.87
C ASN A 143 1.84 5.45 -20.09
N ARG A 144 2.47 4.29 -19.91
CA ARG A 144 3.04 3.50 -21.01
C ARG A 144 1.97 2.99 -21.96
N SER A 145 0.91 2.40 -21.42
CA SER A 145 -0.20 1.84 -22.20
C SER A 145 -0.99 2.93 -22.94
N ARG A 146 -1.30 4.03 -22.26
CA ARG A 146 -1.96 5.20 -22.86
C ARG A 146 -1.10 5.81 -23.96
N GLY A 147 0.18 6.03 -23.72
CA GLY A 147 1.11 6.55 -24.73
C GLY A 147 1.22 5.66 -25.97
N LYS A 148 1.21 4.32 -25.78
CA LYS A 148 1.19 3.36 -26.90
C LYS A 148 -0.10 3.45 -27.71
N LEU A 149 -1.26 3.57 -27.06
CA LEU A 149 -2.54 3.76 -27.74
C LEU A 149 -2.58 5.06 -28.55
N LEU A 150 -2.11 6.17 -27.97
CA LEU A 150 -2.01 7.47 -28.65
C LEU A 150 -1.08 7.41 -29.87
N THR A 151 0.08 6.76 -29.73
CA THR A 151 1.02 6.56 -30.84
C THR A 151 0.38 5.74 -31.97
N ASN A 152 -0.34 4.68 -31.62
CA ASN A 152 -1.01 3.84 -32.62
C ASN A 152 -2.16 4.58 -33.31
N MET A 153 -2.94 5.36 -32.56
CA MET A 153 -3.98 6.24 -33.10
C MET A 153 -3.38 7.18 -34.14
N ARG A 154 -2.31 7.91 -33.80
CA ARG A 154 -1.63 8.86 -34.71
C ARG A 154 -1.06 8.20 -35.97
N LYS A 155 -0.67 6.92 -35.91
CA LYS A 155 -0.18 6.16 -37.08
C LYS A 155 -1.30 5.61 -37.96
N ARG A 156 -2.51 5.44 -37.43
CA ARG A 156 -3.62 4.72 -38.09
C ARG A 156 -4.93 5.44 -37.85
N LEU A 157 -5.05 6.64 -38.42
CA LEU A 157 -6.20 7.51 -38.20
C LEU A 157 -7.54 6.84 -38.54
N HIS A 158 -7.59 5.99 -39.57
CA HIS A 158 -8.81 5.32 -40.02
C HIS A 158 -9.37 4.27 -39.04
N LEU A 159 -8.63 3.90 -37.98
CA LEU A 159 -9.07 2.93 -36.98
C LEU A 159 -9.63 3.64 -35.74
N GLU A 160 -10.95 3.71 -35.64
CA GLU A 160 -11.66 4.35 -34.53
C GLU A 160 -11.43 3.66 -33.18
N ASP A 161 -11.12 2.37 -33.17
CA ASP A 161 -10.89 1.58 -31.96
C ASP A 161 -9.78 2.14 -31.06
N TYR A 162 -8.75 2.78 -31.64
CA TYR A 162 -7.71 3.40 -30.81
C TYR A 162 -8.24 4.60 -30.03
N ALA A 163 -9.08 5.44 -30.64
CA ALA A 163 -9.72 6.57 -29.97
C ALA A 163 -10.66 6.09 -28.84
N ALA A 164 -11.48 5.07 -29.13
CA ALA A 164 -12.33 4.45 -28.11
C ALA A 164 -11.51 3.84 -26.97
N SER A 165 -10.40 3.16 -27.28
CA SER A 165 -9.52 2.53 -26.30
C SER A 165 -8.85 3.54 -25.35
N ILE A 166 -8.56 4.76 -25.80
CA ILE A 166 -8.00 5.83 -24.96
C ILE A 166 -9.00 6.28 -23.89
N ALA A 167 -10.27 6.45 -24.26
CA ALA A 167 -11.30 6.78 -23.28
C ALA A 167 -11.52 5.62 -22.29
N THR A 168 -11.53 4.38 -22.78
CA THR A 168 -11.72 3.19 -21.96
C THR A 168 -10.57 2.97 -20.98
N ILE A 169 -9.30 3.15 -21.39
CA ILE A 169 -8.17 2.94 -20.47
C ILE A 169 -8.17 3.97 -19.33
N ASP A 170 -8.58 5.21 -19.60
CA ASP A 170 -8.73 6.24 -18.56
C ASP A 170 -9.82 5.86 -17.54
N ASP A 171 -10.99 5.37 -18.00
CA ASP A 171 -12.10 4.93 -17.13
C ASP A 171 -11.76 3.67 -16.31
N VAL A 172 -11.16 2.67 -16.95
CA VAL A 172 -10.75 1.42 -16.30
C VAL A 172 -9.67 1.70 -15.25
N TYR A 173 -8.66 2.49 -15.60
CA TYR A 173 -7.55 2.76 -14.68
C TYR A 173 -8.01 3.60 -13.48
N PHE A 174 -8.90 4.58 -13.67
CA PHE A 174 -9.49 5.31 -12.54
C PHE A 174 -10.28 4.39 -11.60
N SER A 175 -11.00 3.41 -12.16
CA SER A 175 -11.70 2.39 -11.36
C SER A 175 -10.73 1.51 -10.57
N MET A 176 -9.59 1.14 -11.16
CA MET A 176 -8.54 0.40 -10.46
C MET A 176 -7.94 1.21 -9.30
N LEU A 177 -7.75 2.53 -9.46
CA LEU A 177 -7.25 3.38 -8.37
C LEU A 177 -8.19 3.40 -7.16
N ILE A 178 -9.51 3.45 -7.39
CA ILE A 178 -10.52 3.34 -6.34
C ILE A 178 -10.39 1.99 -5.61
N GLN A 179 -10.29 0.90 -6.37
CA GLN A 179 -10.14 -0.44 -5.80
C GLN A 179 -8.87 -0.54 -4.96
N HIS A 180 -7.72 -0.07 -5.47
CA HIS A 180 -6.46 -0.07 -4.73
C HIS A 180 -6.54 0.74 -3.42
N CYS A 181 -7.23 1.88 -3.44
CA CYS A 181 -7.47 2.67 -2.22
C CYS A 181 -8.30 1.88 -1.19
N PHE A 182 -9.34 1.18 -1.64
CA PHE A 182 -10.19 0.37 -0.78
C PHE A 182 -9.48 -0.87 -0.22
N ASP A 183 -8.72 -1.58 -1.07
CA ASP A 183 -7.96 -2.76 -0.68
C ASP A 183 -6.89 -2.40 0.36
N LEU A 184 -6.22 -1.26 0.19
CA LEU A 184 -5.25 -0.74 1.15
C LEU A 184 -5.93 -0.39 2.48
N PHE A 185 -7.05 0.33 2.43
CA PHE A 185 -7.87 0.66 3.59
C PHE A 185 -8.26 -0.59 4.41
N ASN A 186 -8.79 -1.61 3.75
CA ASN A 186 -9.19 -2.84 4.43
C ASN A 186 -7.99 -3.58 5.01
N SER A 187 -6.89 -3.66 4.24
CA SER A 187 -5.70 -4.39 4.65
C SER A 187 -5.05 -3.80 5.89
N ILE A 188 -4.98 -2.46 6.00
CA ILE A 188 -4.42 -1.83 7.21
C ILE A 188 -5.34 -1.98 8.43
N LEU A 189 -6.67 -1.99 8.24
CA LEU A 189 -7.60 -2.21 9.33
C LEU A 189 -7.51 -3.64 9.87
N VAL A 190 -7.49 -4.63 8.98
CA VAL A 190 -7.34 -6.04 9.36
C VAL A 190 -5.99 -6.30 10.02
N LEU A 191 -4.90 -5.79 9.45
CA LEU A 191 -3.57 -5.93 10.04
C LEU A 191 -3.55 -5.33 11.45
N ARG A 192 -4.00 -4.09 11.60
CA ARG A 192 -4.03 -3.41 12.89
C ARG A 192 -4.86 -4.17 13.91
N ASP A 193 -6.08 -4.57 13.56
CA ASP A 193 -6.99 -5.29 14.44
C ASP A 193 -6.38 -6.61 14.91
N THR A 194 -5.82 -7.40 14.00
CA THR A 194 -5.16 -8.66 14.36
C THR A 194 -3.94 -8.44 15.25
N MET A 195 -3.11 -7.45 14.96
CA MET A 195 -1.94 -7.14 15.80
C MET A 195 -2.35 -6.68 17.20
N MET A 196 -3.36 -5.81 17.31
CA MET A 196 -3.85 -5.32 18.60
C MET A 196 -4.46 -6.44 19.45
N LYS A 197 -5.23 -7.35 18.84
CA LYS A 197 -5.78 -8.52 19.54
C LYS A 197 -4.71 -9.48 20.05
N ASN A 198 -3.57 -9.54 19.39
CA ASN A 198 -2.48 -10.46 19.69
C ASN A 198 -1.26 -9.78 20.33
N ILE A 199 -1.38 -8.53 20.78
CA ILE A 199 -0.24 -7.69 21.18
C ILE A 199 0.61 -8.32 22.29
N GLU A 200 -0.01 -9.01 23.25
CA GLU A 200 0.71 -9.69 24.33
C GLU A 200 1.57 -10.86 23.81
N LYS A 201 1.07 -11.62 22.83
CA LYS A 201 1.83 -12.70 22.20
C LYS A 201 2.94 -12.15 21.29
N LEU A 202 2.72 -11.01 20.65
CA LEU A 202 3.76 -10.33 19.88
C LEU A 202 4.90 -9.80 20.76
N ARG A 203 4.57 -9.29 21.96
CA ARG A 203 5.54 -8.75 22.92
C ARG A 203 6.26 -9.83 23.73
N LYS A 204 5.52 -10.84 24.20
CA LYS A 204 6.00 -11.91 25.09
C LYS A 204 5.49 -13.28 24.59
N PRO A 205 6.04 -13.82 23.48
CA PRO A 205 5.54 -15.05 22.85
C PRO A 205 5.65 -16.28 23.76
N LYS A 206 6.63 -16.30 24.67
CA LYS A 206 6.86 -17.39 25.65
C LYS A 206 6.21 -17.14 27.02
N GLY A 207 5.47 -16.04 27.20
CA GLY A 207 4.93 -15.60 28.50
C GLY A 207 5.95 -14.86 29.36
N GLU A 208 5.61 -14.61 30.62
CA GLU A 208 6.61 -14.16 31.60
C GLU A 208 7.45 -15.37 32.03
N MET A 209 8.77 -15.27 31.88
CA MET A 209 9.65 -16.18 32.60
C MET A 209 9.41 -15.93 34.10
N ASN A 210 8.74 -16.87 34.78
CA ASN A 210 9.15 -17.15 36.15
C ASN A 210 10.61 -17.58 36.03
N SER A 211 11.54 -16.70 36.37
CA SER A 211 12.94 -17.07 36.45
C SER A 211 13.07 -18.11 37.57
N ILE A 212 12.98 -19.40 37.21
CA ILE A 212 13.31 -20.51 38.11
C ILE A 212 14.83 -20.64 38.27
N PHE A 213 15.61 -19.68 37.74
CA PHE A 213 17.05 -19.59 37.96
C PHE A 213 17.49 -18.16 38.24
N VAL A 214 17.33 -17.72 39.50
CA VAL A 214 18.38 -17.04 40.26
C VAL A 214 18.23 -17.49 41.73
N GLN A 215 19.11 -18.42 42.10
CA GLN A 215 19.57 -18.85 43.44
C GLN A 215 18.60 -18.84 44.62
#